data_AF-A0A9E6E7I4-F1
#
_entry.id   AF-A0A9E6E7I4-F1
#
_cell.length_a   1.000
_cell.length_b   1.000
_cell.length_c   1.000
_cell.angle_alpha   90.00
_cell.angle_beta   90.00
_cell.angle_gamma   90.00
#
_symmetry.space_group_name_H-M   'P 1'
#
loop_
_entity.id
_entity.type
_entity.pdbx_description
1 polymer ?
#
loop_
_entity_poly.entity_id
_entity_poly.type
_entity_poly.pdbx_seq_one_letter_code
_entity_poly.pdbx_strand_id
1 'polypeptide(L)'
;MLIFLTNFANGSEKQTLIVTNSKAWKPFSYIDEDGKAAGILVDYWNEYGLKNNKNIEFLLLDWNDSILAVRSGRADVHSGLLWSATREAFLDYNASIMPIDTQLYISSRLIGMDVNSFLLGNHHHLTGVIKGAYEEEFTRLHFPSLQIVAYRNNEEMIEAAFAGEIEAFVADLQVANFYLHTADRRNTFIGIKHLYSGYLRPAVAEGNDDLNFQLSQGLNQISNEEKKRIFGRWMYINTVYPDYLWPLAAVAILLTVVAYIVSLRFSVNAKTRELAKANRELRVLSETDPLTELSNRRHFVEEFQQRLFVPESLAVMIFDIDDFKVINDNFGHQVGDRVIQQVAEAVRTVIKNEHLFGRIGGEEFALVVSGHSLGKITTIAHKVCHSVRSVAIEDKAITVSLGCAYYPLTSFNITLSDADQLMYRAKALGKDRAVIQQITVQGNIEQKVVNCD
;
A
#
# COMPACT_ATOMS: atom_id res chain seq x y z
N MET A 1 55.73 68.35 12.93
CA MET A 1 56.20 67.76 14.20
C MET A 1 54.98 67.12 14.85
N LEU A 2 54.98 65.79 14.97
CA LEU A 2 53.82 64.96 15.32
C LEU A 2 53.22 65.34 16.68
N ILE A 3 51.89 65.48 16.71
CA ILE A 3 51.09 65.49 17.94
C ILE A 3 50.79 64.02 18.28
N PHE A 4 51.38 63.53 19.36
CA PHE A 4 51.04 62.24 19.97
C PHE A 4 49.67 62.36 20.64
N LEU A 5 48.64 61.76 20.03
CA LEU A 5 47.40 61.40 20.71
C LEU A 5 47.63 60.06 21.40
N THR A 6 47.77 60.10 22.73
CA THR A 6 47.74 58.93 23.59
C THR A 6 46.32 58.36 23.63
N ASN A 7 46.15 57.19 23.03
CA ASN A 7 44.96 56.35 23.18
C ASN A 7 44.88 55.89 24.64
N PHE A 8 43.91 56.39 25.40
CA PHE A 8 43.49 55.76 26.65
C PHE A 8 42.76 54.45 26.30
N ALA A 9 43.49 53.35 26.26
CA ALA A 9 42.92 52.01 26.31
C ALA A 9 42.41 51.77 27.75
N ASN A 10 41.15 52.13 28.00
CA ASN A 10 40.46 51.79 29.25
C ASN A 10 39.96 50.35 29.11
N GLY A 11 40.83 49.37 29.39
CA GLY A 11 40.43 47.98 29.56
C GLY A 11 39.74 47.83 30.91
N SER A 12 38.41 47.81 30.94
CA SER A 12 37.69 47.45 32.15
C SER A 12 38.01 46.00 32.52
N GLU A 13 38.56 45.80 33.71
CA GLU A 13 38.86 44.48 34.25
C GLU A 13 37.56 43.66 34.33
N LYS A 14 37.52 42.49 33.66
CA LYS A 14 36.31 41.66 33.67
C LYS A 14 36.09 41.12 35.07
N GLN A 15 34.93 41.41 35.65
CA GLN A 15 34.55 40.84 36.94
C GLN A 15 34.52 39.31 36.82
N THR A 16 35.20 38.63 37.74
CA THR A 16 35.20 37.17 37.82
C THR A 16 33.99 36.70 38.61
N LEU A 17 33.32 35.66 38.10
CA LEU A 17 32.19 34.99 38.73
C LEU A 17 32.57 33.53 38.98
N ILE A 18 32.55 33.11 40.24
CA ILE A 18 32.87 31.75 40.66
C ILE A 18 31.59 30.91 40.62
N VAL A 19 31.52 30.00 39.65
CA VAL A 19 30.40 29.11 39.41
C VAL A 19 30.72 27.72 39.93
N THR A 20 29.87 27.15 40.77
CA THR A 20 30.07 25.80 41.35
C THR A 20 29.01 24.81 40.89
N ASN A 21 29.41 23.54 40.79
CA ASN A 21 28.54 22.39 40.61
C ASN A 21 29.30 21.11 41.02
N SER A 22 28.69 19.94 40.81
CA SER A 22 29.33 18.64 41.00
C SER A 22 30.45 18.39 39.99
N LYS A 23 31.56 17.83 40.47
CA LYS A 23 32.72 17.39 39.67
C LYS A 23 32.49 16.05 38.95
N ALA A 24 31.40 15.35 39.26
CA ALA A 24 31.07 14.02 38.76
C ALA A 24 29.56 13.89 38.49
N TRP A 25 29.04 14.78 37.64
CA TRP A 25 27.66 14.77 37.16
C TRP A 25 27.62 14.86 35.64
N LYS A 26 28.28 13.89 34.98
CA LYS A 26 28.29 13.74 33.51
C LYS A 26 26.86 13.50 33.01
N PRO A 27 26.40 14.15 31.91
CA PRO A 27 27.11 15.09 31.05
C PRO A 27 26.91 16.58 31.43
N PHE A 28 26.30 16.89 32.57
CA PHE A 28 25.97 18.27 32.96
C PHE A 28 27.18 19.07 33.45
N SER A 29 27.96 18.51 34.37
CA SER A 29 29.19 19.13 34.88
C SER A 29 30.13 18.05 35.43
N TYR A 30 31.39 18.10 35.00
CA TYR A 30 32.41 17.18 35.46
C TYR A 30 33.83 17.73 35.22
N ILE A 31 34.83 17.07 35.82
CA ILE A 31 36.24 17.28 35.49
C ILE A 31 36.65 16.24 34.43
N ASP A 32 37.16 16.71 33.30
CA ASP A 32 37.63 15.85 32.21
C ASP A 32 39.03 15.24 32.49
N GLU A 33 39.53 14.43 31.56
CA GLU A 33 40.83 13.75 31.68
C GLU A 33 42.02 14.73 31.76
N ASP A 34 41.86 15.95 31.24
CA ASP A 34 42.85 17.02 31.28
C ASP A 34 42.77 17.85 32.58
N GLY A 35 41.86 17.51 33.50
CA GLY A 35 41.66 18.22 34.75
C GLY A 35 40.85 19.51 34.60
N LYS A 36 40.16 19.73 33.47
CA LYS A 36 39.35 20.92 33.20
C LYS A 36 37.87 20.68 33.43
N ALA A 37 37.14 21.74 33.76
CA ALA A 37 35.69 21.70 33.83
C ALA A 37 35.09 21.48 32.43
N ALA A 38 34.19 20.52 32.31
CA ALA A 38 33.46 20.19 31.08
C ALA A 38 31.99 19.83 31.38
N GLY A 39 31.12 19.94 30.37
CA GLY A 39 29.71 19.56 30.44
C GLY A 39 28.74 20.63 29.93
N ILE A 40 27.45 20.26 29.88
CA ILE A 40 26.36 21.13 29.40
C ILE A 40 26.31 22.46 30.14
N LEU A 41 26.38 22.42 31.47
CA LEU A 41 26.29 23.61 32.30
C LEU A 41 27.57 24.44 32.22
N VAL A 42 28.72 23.79 32.03
CA VAL A 42 29.99 24.50 31.82
C VAL A 42 29.94 25.31 30.52
N ASP A 43 29.50 24.70 29.42
CA ASP A 43 29.32 25.40 28.15
C ASP A 43 28.26 26.53 28.25
N TYR A 44 27.17 26.29 29.00
CA TYR A 44 26.12 27.27 29.24
C TYR A 44 26.62 28.51 30.01
N TRP A 45 27.39 28.30 31.08
CA TRP A 45 27.95 29.39 31.88
C TRP A 45 29.10 30.12 31.17
N ASN A 46 29.89 29.42 30.36
CA ASN A 46 30.86 30.06 29.47
C ASN A 46 30.17 31.01 28.48
N GLU A 47 29.04 30.58 27.88
CA GLU A 47 28.24 31.45 27.01
C GLU A 47 27.68 32.67 27.77
N TYR A 48 27.22 32.47 29.01
CA TYR A 48 26.83 33.58 29.88
C TYR A 48 27.98 34.58 30.09
N GLY A 49 29.20 34.10 30.37
CA GLY A 49 30.40 34.93 30.53
C GLY A 49 30.73 35.74 29.28
N LEU A 50 30.62 35.13 28.10
CA LEU A 50 30.84 35.79 26.82
C LEU A 50 29.83 36.92 26.58
N LYS A 51 28.54 36.69 26.82
CA LYS A 51 27.48 37.69 26.62
C LYS A 51 27.55 38.84 27.60
N ASN A 52 27.93 38.56 28.85
CA ASN A 52 27.91 39.53 29.93
C ASN A 52 29.28 40.15 30.23
N ASN A 53 30.29 39.87 29.39
CA ASN A 53 31.67 40.32 29.57
C ASN A 53 32.24 39.99 30.97
N LYS A 54 31.89 38.81 31.51
CA LYS A 54 32.39 38.29 32.80
C LYS A 54 33.40 37.18 32.58
N ASN A 55 34.38 37.08 33.47
CA ASN A 55 35.26 35.91 33.53
C ASN A 55 34.56 34.83 34.38
N ILE A 56 34.52 33.60 33.91
CA ILE A 56 33.85 32.50 34.60
C ILE A 56 34.90 31.52 35.10
N GLU A 57 34.93 31.32 36.42
CA GLU A 57 35.79 30.34 37.06
C GLU A 57 34.94 29.22 37.65
N PHE A 58 35.30 27.97 37.38
CA PHE A 58 34.54 26.82 37.83
C PHE A 58 35.18 26.19 39.07
N LEU A 59 34.44 26.19 40.19
CA LEU A 59 34.78 25.45 41.40
C LEU A 59 33.94 24.18 41.47
N LEU A 60 34.38 23.09 40.84
CA LEU A 60 33.65 21.82 40.85
C LEU A 60 34.00 20.97 42.07
N LEU A 61 33.00 20.56 42.85
CA LEU A 61 33.14 19.85 44.14
C LEU A 61 32.27 18.59 44.17
N ASP A 62 32.25 17.83 45.26
CA ASP A 62 31.18 16.83 45.45
C ASP A 62 29.84 17.55 45.68
N TRP A 63 28.71 16.91 45.33
CA TRP A 63 27.41 17.57 45.21
C TRP A 63 26.99 18.39 46.44
N ASN A 64 27.16 17.82 47.64
CA ASN A 64 26.80 18.53 48.86
C ASN A 64 27.76 19.72 49.13
N ASP A 65 29.02 19.58 48.79
CA ASP A 65 30.04 20.61 49.03
C ASP A 65 29.90 21.79 48.05
N SER A 66 29.38 21.57 46.84
CA SER A 66 29.07 22.66 45.89
C SER A 66 27.95 23.54 46.42
N ILE A 67 26.91 22.96 47.01
CA ILE A 67 25.81 23.71 47.64
C ILE A 67 26.35 24.53 48.84
N LEU A 68 27.17 23.90 49.69
CA LEU A 68 27.77 24.57 50.84
C LEU A 68 28.75 25.68 50.43
N ALA A 69 29.43 25.56 49.28
CA ALA A 69 30.32 26.59 48.77
C ALA A 69 29.57 27.90 48.47
N VAL A 70 28.35 27.84 47.93
CA VAL A 70 27.52 29.04 47.70
C VAL A 70 27.07 29.62 49.03
N ARG A 71 26.56 28.78 49.93
CA ARG A 71 26.12 29.21 51.26
C ARG A 71 27.24 29.89 52.06
N SER A 72 28.48 29.41 51.93
CA SER A 72 29.65 29.96 52.64
C SER A 72 30.31 31.14 51.91
N GLY A 73 29.83 31.55 50.73
CA GLY A 73 30.46 32.58 49.90
C GLY A 73 31.79 32.17 49.26
N ARG A 74 32.12 30.87 49.20
CA ARG A 74 33.28 30.35 48.46
C ARG A 74 33.03 30.28 46.96
N ALA A 75 31.77 30.24 46.55
CA ALA A 75 31.31 30.38 45.17
C ALA A 75 30.17 31.39 45.13
N ASP A 76 30.05 32.12 44.03
CA ASP A 76 29.02 33.14 43.85
C ASP A 76 27.68 32.53 43.44
N VAL A 77 27.73 31.49 42.60
CA VAL A 77 26.54 30.91 41.96
C VAL A 77 26.64 29.40 41.88
N HIS A 78 25.55 28.70 42.22
CA HIS A 78 25.37 27.30 41.85
C HIS A 78 24.86 27.23 40.42
N SER A 79 25.55 26.48 39.56
CA SER A 79 25.36 26.53 38.11
C SER A 79 24.00 26.00 37.64
N GLY A 80 23.39 25.12 38.44
CA GLY A 80 22.05 24.58 38.22
C GLY A 80 21.74 23.49 39.22
N LEU A 81 20.62 23.60 39.92
CA LEU A 81 20.08 22.58 40.82
C LEU A 81 18.55 22.65 40.82
N LEU A 82 17.90 21.60 41.33
CA LEU A 82 16.46 21.63 41.55
C LEU A 82 16.12 22.46 42.79
N TRP A 83 14.94 23.09 42.74
CA TRP A 83 14.36 23.74 43.92
C TRP A 83 14.01 22.70 44.98
N SER A 84 14.31 23.02 46.24
CA SER A 84 13.97 22.24 47.42
C SER A 84 13.56 23.19 48.52
N ALA A 85 12.48 22.84 49.23
CA ALA A 85 12.00 23.62 50.37
C ALA A 85 13.07 23.76 51.47
N THR A 86 13.94 22.76 51.63
CA THR A 86 15.03 22.81 52.62
C THR A 86 16.14 23.79 52.24
N ARG A 87 16.35 24.01 50.94
CA ARG A 87 17.44 24.83 50.40
C ARG A 87 17.01 26.28 50.13
N GLU A 88 15.73 26.51 49.88
CA GLU A 88 15.14 27.86 49.77
C GLU A 88 15.42 28.72 51.00
N ALA A 89 15.59 28.10 52.18
CA ALA A 89 15.95 28.80 53.42
C ALA A 89 17.39 29.36 53.45
N PHE A 90 18.21 29.13 52.42
CA PHE A 90 19.58 29.69 52.34
C PHE A 90 20.07 29.92 50.89
N LEU A 91 19.21 29.72 49.89
CA LEU A 91 19.51 29.94 48.47
C LEU A 91 18.36 30.66 47.77
N ASP A 92 18.71 31.69 47.00
CA ASP A 92 17.78 32.37 46.10
C ASP A 92 17.92 31.82 44.68
N TYR A 93 16.82 31.33 44.13
CA TYR A 93 16.78 30.66 42.82
C TYR A 93 16.44 31.62 41.68
N ASN A 94 17.09 31.43 40.54
CA ASN A 94 16.81 32.18 39.31
C ASN A 94 15.86 31.42 38.37
N ALA A 95 15.63 31.99 37.19
CA ALA A 95 14.87 31.38 36.10
C ALA A 95 15.48 30.04 35.65
N SER A 96 14.63 29.13 35.21
CA SER A 96 15.06 27.80 34.79
C SER A 96 15.92 27.82 33.53
N ILE A 97 16.99 27.02 33.52
CA ILE A 97 17.84 26.77 32.36
C ILE A 97 17.21 25.71 31.45
N MET A 98 16.89 24.55 32.03
CA MET A 98 16.35 23.40 31.29
C MET A 98 15.59 22.44 32.22
N PRO A 99 14.61 21.69 31.68
CA PRO A 99 13.99 20.60 32.42
C PRO A 99 14.94 19.41 32.54
N ILE A 100 14.78 18.64 33.61
CA ILE A 100 15.40 17.33 33.81
C ILE A 100 14.35 16.34 34.31
N ASP A 101 14.51 15.08 33.94
CA ASP A 101 13.64 13.99 34.37
C ASP A 101 14.44 13.00 35.20
N THR A 102 13.95 12.64 36.37
CA THR A 102 14.59 11.67 37.25
C THR A 102 13.79 10.37 37.23
N GLN A 103 14.49 9.24 37.15
CA GLN A 103 13.88 7.92 37.08
C GLN A 103 14.50 6.96 38.09
N LEU A 104 13.72 5.95 38.48
CA LEU A 104 14.20 4.75 39.15
C LEU A 104 14.73 3.77 38.11
N TYR A 105 15.99 3.38 38.26
CA TYR A 105 16.65 2.35 37.48
C TYR A 105 16.79 1.08 38.31
N ILE A 106 16.41 -0.06 37.75
CA ILE A 106 16.60 -1.37 38.38
C ILE A 106 17.49 -2.27 37.54
N SER A 107 18.19 -3.18 38.19
CA SER A 107 18.94 -4.23 37.52
C SER A 107 18.03 -5.07 36.64
N SER A 108 18.49 -5.42 35.43
CA SER A 108 17.76 -6.32 34.52
C SER A 108 17.52 -7.72 35.12
N ARG A 109 18.24 -8.08 36.19
CA ARG A 109 18.01 -9.30 36.97
C ARG A 109 16.67 -9.29 37.73
N LEU A 110 16.10 -8.11 37.99
CA LEU A 110 14.83 -7.93 38.69
C LEU A 110 13.63 -7.75 37.72
N ILE A 111 13.83 -7.98 36.41
CA ILE A 111 12.75 -7.93 35.42
C ILE A 111 11.67 -8.94 35.79
N GLY A 112 10.44 -8.45 35.99
CA GLY A 112 9.29 -9.24 36.42
C GLY A 112 8.81 -8.92 37.84
N MET A 113 9.60 -8.19 38.63
CA MET A 113 9.13 -7.63 39.90
C MET A 113 8.16 -6.48 39.65
N ASP A 114 7.06 -6.43 40.42
CA ASP A 114 6.15 -5.29 40.38
C ASP A 114 6.81 -4.04 40.98
N VAL A 115 6.86 -2.97 40.18
CA VAL A 115 7.53 -1.72 40.53
C VAL A 115 6.92 -1.05 41.75
N ASN A 116 5.60 -1.12 41.91
CA ASN A 116 4.95 -0.51 43.07
C ASN A 116 5.31 -1.29 44.34
N SER A 117 5.37 -2.62 44.25
CA SER A 117 5.84 -3.49 45.34
C SER A 117 7.30 -3.24 45.71
N PHE A 118 8.16 -2.94 44.72
CA PHE A 118 9.54 -2.49 44.97
C PHE A 118 9.55 -1.18 45.78
N LEU A 119 8.81 -0.17 45.32
CA LEU A 119 8.74 1.14 46.00
C LEU A 119 8.15 1.08 47.42
N LEU A 120 7.37 0.05 47.75
CA LEU A 120 6.88 -0.19 49.12
C LEU A 120 7.98 -0.63 50.10
N GLY A 121 9.17 -1.02 49.62
CA GLY A 121 10.32 -1.34 50.46
C GLY A 121 10.24 -2.68 51.19
N ASN A 122 9.30 -3.55 50.83
CA ASN A 122 9.17 -4.90 51.41
C ASN A 122 10.18 -5.90 50.81
N HIS A 123 11.44 -5.49 50.66
CA HIS A 123 12.53 -6.28 50.11
C HIS A 123 13.88 -5.85 50.70
N HIS A 124 14.93 -6.63 50.41
CA HIS A 124 16.31 -6.35 50.86
C HIS A 124 17.19 -5.70 49.78
N HIS A 125 16.62 -5.38 48.61
CA HIS A 125 17.36 -4.69 47.55
C HIS A 125 17.70 -3.26 47.94
N LEU A 126 18.96 -2.89 47.75
CA LEU A 126 19.49 -1.58 48.07
C LEU A 126 19.31 -0.63 46.88
N THR A 127 18.86 0.59 47.18
CA THR A 127 18.68 1.65 46.19
C THR A 127 19.69 2.78 46.40
N GLY A 128 20.57 3.00 45.43
CA GLY A 128 21.53 4.10 45.45
C GLY A 128 20.86 5.46 45.23
N VAL A 129 21.28 6.46 46.00
CA VAL A 129 20.94 7.87 45.81
C VAL A 129 22.17 8.74 46.06
N ILE A 130 22.19 9.96 45.55
CA ILE A 130 23.28 10.91 45.82
C ILE A 130 23.01 11.68 47.11
N LYS A 131 24.01 11.65 48.00
CA LYS A 131 23.94 12.31 49.31
C LYS A 131 23.76 13.81 49.16
N GLY A 132 22.72 14.33 49.79
CA GLY A 132 22.37 15.74 49.77
C GLY A 132 21.81 16.22 48.43
N ALA A 133 21.54 15.32 47.47
CA ALA A 133 20.81 15.63 46.24
C ALA A 133 19.30 15.66 46.48
N TYR A 134 18.57 16.27 45.54
CA TYR A 134 17.11 16.30 45.62
C TYR A 134 16.50 14.89 45.52
N GLU A 135 17.17 13.98 44.82
CA GLU A 135 16.74 12.59 44.66
C GLU A 135 16.65 11.86 46.02
N GLU A 136 17.60 12.11 46.92
CA GLU A 136 17.58 11.58 48.28
C GLU A 136 16.39 12.13 49.07
N GLU A 137 16.19 13.45 49.04
CA GLU A 137 15.08 14.12 49.72
C GLU A 137 13.72 13.60 49.23
N PHE A 138 13.53 13.56 47.91
CA PHE A 138 12.32 13.09 47.27
C PHE A 138 12.02 11.63 47.64
N THR A 139 13.04 10.77 47.59
CA THR A 139 12.91 9.34 47.88
C THR A 139 12.57 9.11 49.35
N ARG A 140 13.23 9.81 50.27
CA ARG A 140 12.93 9.72 51.71
C ARG A 140 11.52 10.20 52.04
N LEU A 141 11.04 11.23 51.35
CA LEU A 141 9.72 11.81 51.59
C LEU A 141 8.58 10.92 51.05
N HIS A 142 8.72 10.40 49.83
CA HIS A 142 7.65 9.66 49.15
C HIS A 142 7.71 8.14 49.34
N PHE A 143 8.91 7.60 49.61
CA PHE A 143 9.16 6.17 49.76
C PHE A 143 9.98 5.88 51.04
N PRO A 144 9.44 6.19 52.24
CA PRO A 144 10.18 6.12 53.51
C PRO A 144 10.62 4.70 53.89
N SER A 145 9.94 3.68 53.35
CA SER A 145 10.25 2.27 53.58
C SER A 145 11.35 1.72 52.66
N LEU A 146 11.75 2.48 51.63
CA LEU A 146 12.75 2.03 50.65
C LEU A 146 14.15 2.05 51.29
N GLN A 147 14.88 0.95 51.14
CA GLN A 147 16.26 0.85 51.64
C GLN A 147 17.21 1.61 50.73
N ILE A 148 17.64 2.80 51.17
CA ILE A 148 18.51 3.68 50.38
C ILE A 148 19.94 3.73 50.93
N VAL A 149 20.91 3.75 50.01
CA VAL A 149 22.33 3.95 50.28
C VAL A 149 22.77 5.25 49.61
N ALA A 150 23.35 6.15 50.40
CA ALA A 150 23.74 7.48 49.93
C ALA A 150 25.22 7.52 49.51
N TYR A 151 25.49 7.89 48.27
CA TYR A 151 26.82 8.00 47.67
C TYR A 151 27.26 9.45 47.52
N ARG A 152 28.56 9.71 47.38
CA ARG A 152 29.07 11.09 47.29
C ARG A 152 28.80 11.73 45.94
N ASN A 153 28.85 10.93 44.88
CA ASN A 153 28.64 11.35 43.50
C ASN A 153 28.15 10.20 42.61
N ASN A 154 27.77 10.53 41.38
CA ASN A 154 27.17 9.57 40.45
C ASN A 154 28.15 8.50 39.98
N GLU A 155 29.43 8.83 39.88
CA GLU A 155 30.46 7.87 39.49
C GLU A 155 30.56 6.73 40.51
N GLU A 156 30.70 7.06 41.79
CA GLU A 156 30.75 6.09 42.90
C GLU A 156 29.47 5.22 42.96
N MET A 157 28.29 5.85 42.82
CA MET A 157 27.01 5.13 42.84
C MET A 157 26.87 4.14 41.68
N ILE A 158 27.23 4.56 40.47
CA ILE A 158 27.12 3.73 39.27
C ILE A 158 28.16 2.60 39.28
N GLU A 159 29.38 2.86 39.78
CA GLU A 159 30.38 1.82 40.00
C GLU A 159 29.88 0.76 40.96
N ALA A 160 29.28 1.15 42.09
CA ALA A 160 28.65 0.23 43.04
C ALA A 160 27.50 -0.58 42.38
N ALA A 161 26.69 0.05 41.53
CA ALA A 161 25.64 -0.63 40.77
C ALA A 161 26.21 -1.69 39.82
N PHE A 162 27.30 -1.38 39.10
CA PHE A 162 27.95 -2.34 38.21
C PHE A 162 28.76 -3.42 38.94
N ALA A 163 29.23 -3.14 40.16
CA ALA A 163 29.82 -4.13 41.05
C ALA A 163 28.76 -5.09 41.64
N GLY A 164 27.48 -4.71 41.60
CA GLY A 164 26.37 -5.48 42.15
C GLY A 164 26.15 -5.27 43.64
N GLU A 165 26.65 -4.16 44.19
CA GLU A 165 26.46 -3.75 45.59
C GLU A 165 25.08 -3.15 45.83
N ILE A 166 24.47 -2.58 44.78
CA ILE A 166 23.10 -2.09 44.76
C ILE A 166 22.35 -2.64 43.54
N GLU A 167 21.07 -2.94 43.71
CA GLU A 167 20.23 -3.49 42.63
C GLU A 167 19.31 -2.45 42.00
N ALA A 168 19.23 -1.26 42.58
CA ALA A 168 18.55 -0.11 42.01
C ALA A 168 19.29 1.18 42.32
N PHE A 169 19.02 2.22 41.55
CA PHE A 169 19.43 3.59 41.87
C PHE A 169 18.44 4.60 41.31
N VAL A 170 18.40 5.77 41.92
CA VAL A 170 17.66 6.93 41.41
C VAL A 170 18.69 7.86 40.78
N ALA A 171 18.45 8.24 39.52
CA ALA A 171 19.31 9.18 38.81
C ALA A 171 18.52 9.98 37.77
N ASP A 172 19.04 11.17 37.45
CA ASP A 172 18.59 11.94 36.29
C ASP A 172 18.81 11.15 34.98
N LEU A 173 17.83 11.23 34.07
CA LEU A 173 17.78 10.47 32.82
C LEU A 173 19.06 10.62 32.00
N GLN A 174 19.58 11.85 31.87
CA GLN A 174 20.79 12.09 31.08
C GLN A 174 22.06 11.58 31.75
N VAL A 175 22.10 11.55 33.08
CA VAL A 175 23.22 10.97 33.83
C VAL A 175 23.24 9.48 33.64
N ALA A 176 22.10 8.82 33.90
CA ALA A 176 21.97 7.39 33.71
C ALA A 176 22.25 6.98 32.25
N ASN A 177 21.68 7.69 31.27
CA ASN A 177 21.96 7.43 29.86
C ASN A 177 23.46 7.53 29.54
N PHE A 178 24.14 8.58 30.02
CA PHE A 178 25.57 8.74 29.79
C PHE A 178 26.36 7.53 30.31
N TYR A 179 26.18 7.15 31.58
CA TYR A 179 26.94 6.06 32.17
C TYR A 179 26.54 4.68 31.64
N LEU A 180 25.25 4.43 31.39
CA LEU A 180 24.76 3.14 30.87
C LEU A 180 25.14 2.90 29.40
N HIS A 181 25.29 3.97 28.61
CA HIS A 181 25.73 3.86 27.21
C HIS A 181 27.25 3.86 27.04
N THR A 182 28.00 4.58 27.88
CA THR A 182 29.47 4.60 27.82
C THR A 182 30.10 3.36 28.43
N ALA A 183 29.44 2.73 29.41
CA ALA A 183 29.87 1.44 29.93
C ALA A 183 29.66 0.31 28.89
N ASP A 184 30.63 -0.59 28.75
CA ASP A 184 30.56 -1.80 27.88
C ASP A 184 29.52 -2.84 28.35
N ARG A 185 28.64 -2.45 29.29
CA ARG A 185 27.63 -3.27 29.96
C ARG A 185 26.22 -2.74 29.68
N ARG A 186 25.92 -2.48 28.40
CA ARG A 186 24.60 -2.03 27.94
C ARG A 186 23.51 -2.98 28.45
N ASN A 187 22.40 -2.43 28.92
CA ASN A 187 21.21 -3.15 29.41
C ASN A 187 21.35 -3.87 30.77
N THR A 188 22.35 -3.54 31.58
CA THR A 188 22.45 -4.08 32.96
C THR A 188 21.41 -3.44 33.89
N PHE A 189 21.06 -2.19 33.64
CA PHE A 189 20.01 -1.46 34.35
C PHE A 189 19.03 -0.87 33.35
N ILE A 190 17.76 -0.80 33.75
CA ILE A 190 16.66 -0.26 32.94
C ILE A 190 15.87 0.75 33.76
N GLY A 191 15.54 1.89 33.16
CA GLY A 191 14.64 2.88 33.75
C GLY A 191 13.22 2.32 33.73
N ILE A 192 12.61 2.17 34.91
CA ILE A 192 11.29 1.51 35.06
C ILE A 192 10.19 2.44 35.53
N LYS A 193 10.56 3.56 36.16
CA LYS A 193 9.59 4.48 36.72
C LYS A 193 10.12 5.90 36.66
N HIS A 194 9.39 6.76 35.98
CA HIS A 194 9.55 8.20 36.14
C HIS A 194 9.09 8.61 37.55
N LEU A 195 9.96 9.30 38.30
CA LEU A 195 9.66 9.75 39.66
C LEU A 195 9.15 11.19 39.66
N TYR A 196 9.88 12.10 39.02
CA TYR A 196 9.50 13.50 38.88
C TYR A 196 10.24 14.18 37.72
N SER A 197 9.67 15.29 37.25
CA SER A 197 10.35 16.26 36.39
C SER A 197 10.66 17.51 37.19
N GLY A 198 11.87 18.03 37.04
CA GLY A 198 12.33 19.25 37.68
C GLY A 198 12.88 20.24 36.66
N TYR A 199 13.12 21.47 37.11
CA TYR A 199 13.81 22.48 36.31
C TYR A 199 15.11 22.84 36.99
N LEU A 200 16.22 22.74 36.26
CA LEU A 200 17.50 23.24 36.73
C LEU A 200 17.47 24.75 36.78
N ARG A 201 17.72 25.29 37.98
CA ARG A 201 17.73 26.72 38.26
C ARG A 201 19.10 27.09 38.82
N PRO A 202 19.73 28.16 38.33
CA PRO A 202 20.83 28.80 39.03
C PRO A 202 20.38 29.21 40.42
N ALA A 203 21.29 29.22 41.38
CA ALA A 203 21.01 29.79 42.69
C ALA A 203 22.20 30.56 43.25
N VAL A 204 21.91 31.62 44.00
CA VAL A 204 22.88 32.40 44.77
C VAL A 204 22.60 32.22 46.26
N ALA A 205 23.51 32.67 47.13
CA ALA A 205 23.24 32.71 48.56
C ALA A 205 22.02 33.61 48.85
N GLU A 206 21.16 33.19 49.78
CA GLU A 206 20.01 33.97 50.24
C GLU A 206 20.43 35.41 50.60
N GLY A 207 19.64 36.38 50.11
CA GLY A 207 19.84 37.81 50.37
C GLY A 207 20.81 38.50 49.40
N ASN A 208 21.32 37.79 48.38
CA ASN A 208 22.14 38.38 47.33
C ASN A 208 21.31 38.85 46.13
N ASP A 209 20.37 39.77 46.41
CA ASP A 209 19.40 40.29 45.42
C ASP A 209 20.09 40.95 44.21
N ASP A 210 21.20 41.66 44.45
CA ASP A 210 21.97 42.33 43.40
C ASP A 210 22.52 41.32 42.38
N LEU A 211 23.17 40.25 42.86
CA LEU A 211 23.69 39.22 41.97
C LEU A 211 22.54 38.46 41.29
N ASN A 212 21.48 38.14 42.02
CA ASN A 212 20.33 37.42 41.46
C ASN A 212 19.69 38.23 40.31
N PHE A 213 19.53 39.55 40.49
CA PHE A 213 19.03 40.46 39.45
C PHE A 213 19.96 40.53 38.23
N GLN A 214 21.28 40.65 38.46
CA GLN A 214 22.28 40.62 37.38
C GLN A 214 22.25 39.31 36.60
N LEU A 215 22.10 38.17 37.29
CA LEU A 215 21.98 36.86 36.66
C LEU A 215 20.73 36.81 35.79
N SER A 216 19.57 37.25 36.28
CA SER A 216 18.34 37.24 35.49
C SER A 216 18.46 38.07 34.21
N GLN A 217 19.05 39.27 34.29
CA GLN A 217 19.28 40.09 33.10
C GLN A 217 20.25 39.43 32.12
N GLY A 218 21.35 38.86 32.64
CA GLY A 218 22.38 38.28 31.79
C GLY A 218 21.98 36.95 31.15
N LEU A 219 21.18 36.13 31.82
CA LEU A 219 20.68 34.86 31.29
C LEU A 219 19.65 35.08 30.17
N ASN A 220 18.91 36.21 30.22
CA ASN A 220 17.98 36.61 29.16
C ASN A 220 18.68 37.04 27.86
N GLN A 221 19.99 37.30 27.89
CA GLN A 221 20.77 37.61 26.68
C GLN A 221 21.16 36.36 25.88
N ILE A 222 21.01 35.16 26.47
CA ILE A 222 21.30 33.89 25.80
C ILE A 222 20.07 33.47 24.98
N SER A 223 20.22 33.48 23.66
CA SER A 223 19.14 33.16 22.72
C SER A 223 18.76 31.67 22.76
N ASN A 224 17.56 31.36 22.27
CA ASN A 224 17.11 29.97 22.15
C ASN A 224 17.95 29.16 21.14
N GLU A 225 18.56 29.80 20.14
CA GLU A 225 19.44 29.12 19.18
C GLU A 225 20.75 28.70 19.84
N GLU A 226 21.34 29.57 20.68
CA GLU A 226 22.53 29.24 21.46
C GLU A 226 22.26 28.13 22.46
N LYS A 227 21.11 28.19 23.16
CA LYS A 227 20.65 27.08 24.03
C LYS A 227 20.55 25.78 23.25
N LYS A 228 19.91 25.77 22.08
CA LYS A 228 19.82 24.58 21.21
C LYS A 228 21.18 24.07 20.76
N ARG A 229 22.11 24.96 20.39
CA ARG A 229 23.48 24.59 19.99
C ARG A 229 24.25 23.90 21.13
N ILE A 230 24.20 24.48 22.34
CA ILE A 230 24.87 23.94 23.52
C ILE A 230 24.24 22.60 23.89
N PHE A 231 22.92 22.56 24.05
CA PHE A 231 22.19 21.36 24.43
C PHE A 231 22.33 20.23 23.40
N GLY A 232 22.27 20.53 22.11
CA GLY A 232 22.42 19.56 21.03
C GLY A 232 23.83 18.95 20.89
N ARG A 233 24.88 19.65 21.37
CA ARG A 233 26.25 19.10 21.40
C ARG A 233 26.37 17.93 22.39
N TRP A 234 25.60 17.96 23.46
CA TRP A 234 25.73 17.02 24.59
C TRP A 234 24.57 16.02 24.67
N MET A 235 23.36 16.38 24.22
CA MET A 235 22.18 15.52 24.28
C MET A 235 21.92 14.88 22.90
N TYR A 236 22.48 13.68 22.69
CA TYR A 236 22.24 12.87 21.49
C TYR A 236 20.89 12.15 21.60
N ILE A 237 19.78 12.83 21.30
CA ILE A 237 18.46 12.19 21.27
C ILE A 237 18.29 11.52 19.90
N ASN A 238 18.77 10.28 19.75
CA ASN A 238 18.33 9.44 18.64
C ASN A 238 16.99 8.82 19.02
N THR A 239 15.96 9.07 18.21
CA THR A 239 14.71 8.30 18.28
C THR A 239 15.03 6.87 17.85
N VAL A 240 15.32 5.99 18.81
CA VAL A 240 15.59 4.57 18.54
C VAL A 240 14.24 3.88 18.33
N TYR A 241 13.80 3.80 17.07
CA TYR A 241 12.70 2.91 16.72
C TYR A 241 13.16 1.46 16.90
N PRO A 242 12.36 0.59 17.53
CA PRO A 242 12.74 -0.81 17.67
C PRO A 242 12.99 -1.48 16.32
N ASP A 243 14.10 -2.22 16.20
CA ASP A 243 14.53 -2.83 14.94
C ASP A 243 13.49 -3.77 14.31
N TYR A 244 12.57 -4.32 15.12
CA TYR A 244 11.49 -5.19 14.65
C TYR A 244 10.38 -4.48 13.87
N LEU A 245 10.30 -3.14 13.89
CA LEU A 245 9.27 -2.40 13.16
C LEU A 245 9.46 -2.46 11.63
N TRP A 246 10.71 -2.44 11.16
CA TRP A 246 11.03 -2.54 9.74
C TRP A 246 10.58 -3.84 9.08
N PRO A 247 10.90 -5.04 9.62
CA PRO A 247 10.40 -6.28 9.05
C PRO A 247 8.87 -6.39 9.13
N LEU A 248 8.24 -5.86 10.18
CA LEU A 248 6.78 -5.86 10.30
C LEU A 248 6.12 -4.98 9.23
N ALA A 249 6.68 -3.80 8.96
CA ALA A 249 6.23 -2.93 7.87
C ALA A 249 6.41 -3.59 6.50
N ALA A 250 7.53 -4.28 6.26
CA ALA A 250 7.78 -5.00 5.01
C ALA A 250 6.76 -6.13 4.80
N VAL A 251 6.43 -6.90 5.85
CA VAL A 251 5.40 -7.95 5.80
C VAL A 251 4.02 -7.35 5.51
N ALA A 252 3.66 -6.24 6.16
CA ALA A 252 2.39 -5.56 5.92
C ALA A 252 2.26 -5.07 4.47
N ILE A 253 3.34 -4.49 3.92
CA ILE A 253 3.39 -4.06 2.51
C ILE A 253 3.27 -5.27 1.57
N LEU A 254 3.95 -6.37 1.86
CA LEU A 254 3.85 -7.58 1.06
C LEU A 254 2.41 -8.13 1.03
N LEU A 255 1.76 -8.21 2.20
CA LEU A 255 0.39 -8.70 2.32
C LEU A 255 -0.62 -7.82 1.56
N THR A 256 -0.47 -6.49 1.62
CA THR A 256 -1.35 -5.57 0.88
C THR A 256 -1.17 -5.71 -0.63
N VAL A 257 0.07 -5.84 -1.11
CA VAL A 257 0.37 -6.08 -2.53
C VAL A 257 -0.22 -7.41 -3.00
N VAL A 258 -0.06 -8.49 -2.23
CA VAL A 258 -0.63 -9.80 -2.57
C VAL A 258 -2.16 -9.75 -2.59
N ALA A 259 -2.79 -9.14 -1.59
CA ALA A 259 -4.24 -8.97 -1.54
C ALA A 259 -4.76 -8.16 -2.75
N TYR A 260 -4.06 -7.09 -3.11
CA TYR A 260 -4.38 -6.28 -4.29
C TYR A 260 -4.30 -7.09 -5.59
N ILE A 261 -3.22 -7.85 -5.79
CA ILE A 261 -3.05 -8.71 -6.98
C ILE A 261 -4.15 -9.76 -7.07
N VAL A 262 -4.50 -10.41 -5.97
CA VAL A 262 -5.57 -11.42 -5.94
C VAL A 262 -6.91 -10.79 -6.27
N SER A 263 -7.25 -9.66 -5.64
CA SER A 263 -8.49 -8.92 -5.91
C SER A 263 -8.59 -8.52 -7.39
N LEU A 264 -7.51 -7.97 -7.96
CA LEU A 264 -7.45 -7.57 -9.35
C LEU A 264 -7.70 -8.76 -10.30
N ARG A 265 -7.08 -9.92 -10.02
CA ARG A 265 -7.28 -11.13 -10.82
C ARG A 265 -8.73 -11.61 -10.80
N PHE A 266 -9.39 -11.57 -9.63
CA PHE A 266 -10.80 -11.92 -9.53
C PHE A 266 -11.68 -10.98 -10.35
N SER A 267 -11.46 -9.66 -10.26
CA SER A 267 -12.23 -8.67 -11.03
C SER A 267 -12.03 -8.82 -12.54
N VAL A 268 -10.79 -9.03 -13.00
CA VAL A 268 -10.49 -9.25 -14.42
C VAL A 268 -11.21 -10.50 -14.93
N ASN A 269 -11.10 -11.62 -14.22
CA ASN A 269 -11.75 -12.88 -14.63
C ASN A 269 -13.27 -12.75 -14.72
N ALA A 270 -13.90 -12.01 -13.81
CA ALA A 270 -15.34 -11.75 -13.85
C ALA A 270 -15.71 -10.95 -15.11
N LYS A 271 -14.98 -9.87 -15.40
CA LYS A 271 -15.21 -9.02 -16.58
C LYS A 271 -14.95 -9.75 -17.89
N THR A 272 -13.92 -10.58 -17.97
CA THR A 272 -13.65 -11.39 -19.16
C THR A 272 -14.79 -12.38 -19.44
N ARG A 273 -15.40 -12.99 -18.41
CA ARG A 273 -16.54 -13.90 -18.57
C ARG A 273 -17.79 -13.17 -19.07
N GLU A 274 -18.07 -11.99 -18.52
CA GLU A 274 -19.19 -11.13 -18.94
C GLU A 274 -19.03 -10.72 -20.41
N LEU A 275 -17.85 -10.23 -20.78
CA LEU A 275 -17.52 -9.84 -22.15
C LEU A 275 -17.63 -11.03 -23.13
N ALA A 276 -17.14 -12.21 -22.73
CA ALA A 276 -17.23 -13.41 -23.55
C ALA A 276 -18.69 -13.87 -23.77
N LYS A 277 -19.57 -13.68 -22.77
CA LYS A 277 -21.00 -13.97 -22.91
C LYS A 277 -21.67 -12.97 -23.86
N ALA A 278 -21.45 -11.68 -23.66
CA ALA A 278 -22.00 -10.63 -24.52
C ALA A 278 -21.55 -10.79 -25.98
N ASN A 279 -20.27 -11.11 -26.21
CA ASN A 279 -19.76 -11.36 -27.56
C ASN A 279 -20.41 -12.59 -28.21
N ARG A 280 -20.70 -13.66 -27.46
CA ARG A 280 -21.42 -14.82 -28.00
C ARG A 280 -22.86 -14.47 -28.38
N GLU A 281 -23.55 -13.71 -27.54
CA GLU A 281 -24.93 -13.27 -27.81
C GLU A 281 -24.99 -12.35 -29.03
N LEU A 282 -24.07 -11.37 -29.12
CA LEU A 282 -23.93 -10.51 -30.28
C LEU A 282 -23.64 -11.32 -31.55
N ARG A 283 -22.79 -12.35 -31.45
CA ARG A 283 -22.45 -13.21 -32.58
C ARG A 283 -23.68 -13.96 -33.10
N VAL A 284 -24.47 -14.58 -32.22
CA VAL A 284 -25.72 -15.26 -32.60
C VAL A 284 -26.68 -14.28 -33.28
N LEU A 285 -26.97 -13.13 -32.66
CA LEU A 285 -27.86 -12.11 -33.23
C LEU A 285 -27.37 -11.59 -34.60
N SER A 286 -26.05 -11.57 -34.79
CA SER A 286 -25.38 -11.09 -36.00
C SER A 286 -25.36 -12.13 -37.11
N GLU A 287 -25.30 -13.43 -36.79
CA GLU A 287 -25.04 -14.53 -37.74
C GLU A 287 -26.26 -15.40 -38.07
N THR A 288 -27.28 -15.45 -37.21
CA THR A 288 -28.46 -16.31 -37.41
C THR A 288 -29.71 -15.53 -37.81
N ASP A 289 -30.61 -16.17 -38.56
CA ASP A 289 -31.97 -15.68 -38.84
C ASP A 289 -32.86 -15.92 -37.62
N PRO A 290 -33.58 -14.90 -37.10
CA PRO A 290 -34.31 -15.01 -35.85
C PRO A 290 -35.56 -15.91 -35.92
N LEU A 291 -36.06 -16.23 -37.12
CA LEU A 291 -37.24 -17.10 -37.26
C LEU A 291 -36.85 -18.57 -37.35
N THR A 292 -35.78 -18.88 -38.08
CA THR A 292 -35.36 -20.26 -38.43
C THR A 292 -34.12 -20.76 -37.70
N GLU A 293 -33.39 -19.87 -37.01
CA GLU A 293 -32.08 -20.14 -36.38
C GLU A 293 -30.98 -20.61 -37.37
N LEU A 294 -31.25 -20.56 -38.68
CA LEU A 294 -30.27 -20.84 -39.73
C LEU A 294 -29.30 -19.67 -39.90
N SER A 295 -28.23 -19.86 -40.69
CA SER A 295 -27.39 -18.71 -41.09
C SER A 295 -28.25 -17.65 -41.78
N ASN A 296 -28.16 -16.40 -41.34
CA ASN A 296 -28.81 -15.31 -42.05
C ASN A 296 -28.06 -15.01 -43.36
N ARG A 297 -28.71 -14.23 -44.23
CA ARG A 297 -28.15 -13.86 -45.54
C ARG A 297 -26.69 -13.37 -45.49
N ARG A 298 -26.36 -12.49 -44.54
CA ARG A 298 -25.02 -11.92 -44.45
C ARG A 298 -23.99 -12.99 -44.11
N HIS A 299 -24.23 -13.74 -43.04
CA HIS A 299 -23.32 -14.79 -42.61
C HIS A 299 -23.20 -15.92 -43.65
N PHE A 300 -24.30 -16.28 -44.30
CA PHE A 300 -24.29 -17.25 -45.39
C PHE A 300 -23.39 -16.83 -46.55
N VAL A 301 -23.46 -15.57 -46.99
CA VAL A 301 -22.62 -15.07 -48.09
C VAL A 301 -21.14 -15.04 -47.70
N GLU A 302 -20.82 -14.61 -46.46
CA GLU A 302 -19.45 -14.60 -45.94
C GLU A 302 -18.85 -16.01 -45.89
N GLU A 303 -19.57 -16.98 -45.33
CA GLU A 303 -19.13 -18.39 -45.26
C GLU A 303 -19.05 -19.05 -46.64
N PHE A 304 -19.99 -18.71 -47.53
CA PHE A 304 -19.96 -19.18 -48.92
C PHE A 304 -18.68 -18.70 -49.62
N GLN A 305 -18.30 -17.43 -49.47
CA GLN A 305 -17.06 -16.89 -50.04
C GLN A 305 -15.82 -17.62 -49.50
N GLN A 306 -15.79 -17.97 -48.22
CA GLN A 306 -14.68 -18.74 -47.65
C GLN A 306 -14.55 -20.13 -48.29
N ARG A 307 -15.67 -20.81 -48.57
CA ARG A 307 -15.68 -22.13 -49.21
C ARG A 307 -15.20 -22.12 -50.66
N LEU A 308 -15.25 -20.96 -51.34
CA LEU A 308 -14.72 -20.83 -52.71
C LEU A 308 -13.19 -20.97 -52.79
N PHE A 309 -12.47 -20.75 -51.69
CA PHE A 309 -11.00 -20.83 -51.66
C PHE A 309 -10.48 -22.26 -51.46
N VAL A 310 -11.34 -23.23 -51.19
CA VAL A 310 -10.97 -24.64 -51.01
C VAL A 310 -11.12 -25.37 -52.36
N PRO A 311 -10.06 -25.96 -52.95
CA PRO A 311 -10.10 -26.60 -54.25
C PRO A 311 -10.78 -27.99 -54.18
N GLU A 312 -12.11 -28.00 -54.16
CA GLU A 312 -12.93 -29.20 -54.11
C GLU A 312 -14.21 -29.04 -54.96
N SER A 313 -14.98 -30.11 -55.15
CA SER A 313 -16.29 -30.03 -55.78
C SER A 313 -17.25 -29.24 -54.89
N LEU A 314 -18.09 -28.37 -55.46
CA LEU A 314 -19.02 -27.52 -54.74
C LEU A 314 -20.40 -27.58 -55.39
N ALA A 315 -21.45 -27.74 -54.59
CA ALA A 315 -22.83 -27.60 -55.02
C ALA A 315 -23.47 -26.41 -54.30
N VAL A 316 -24.06 -25.52 -55.09
CA VAL A 316 -24.86 -24.40 -54.59
C VAL A 316 -26.31 -24.71 -54.91
N MET A 317 -27.15 -24.79 -53.88
CA MET A 317 -28.58 -24.98 -54.01
C MET A 317 -29.30 -23.75 -53.50
N ILE A 318 -30.30 -23.29 -54.26
CA ILE A 318 -31.25 -22.27 -53.84
C ILE A 318 -32.64 -22.84 -54.03
N PHE A 319 -33.50 -22.64 -53.05
CA PHE A 319 -34.88 -23.09 -53.13
C PHE A 319 -35.83 -22.16 -52.42
N ASP A 320 -37.05 -22.14 -52.92
CA ASP A 320 -38.13 -21.25 -52.51
C ASP A 320 -39.41 -22.07 -52.28
N ILE A 321 -40.17 -21.71 -51.24
CA ILE A 321 -41.42 -22.38 -50.91
C ILE A 321 -42.47 -22.05 -51.96
N ASP A 322 -42.98 -23.08 -52.64
CA ASP A 322 -43.95 -22.93 -53.70
C ASP A 322 -45.27 -22.34 -53.17
N ASP A 323 -45.80 -21.36 -53.89
CA ASP A 323 -47.08 -20.70 -53.57
C ASP A 323 -47.13 -20.10 -52.15
N PHE A 324 -45.98 -19.70 -51.59
CA PHE A 324 -45.90 -19.14 -50.24
C PHE A 324 -46.80 -17.91 -50.03
N LYS A 325 -46.92 -17.05 -51.05
CA LYS A 325 -47.87 -15.93 -51.01
C LYS A 325 -49.32 -16.39 -50.83
N VAL A 326 -49.73 -17.47 -51.52
CA VAL A 326 -51.08 -18.05 -51.38
C VAL A 326 -51.31 -18.60 -49.97
N ILE A 327 -50.27 -19.18 -49.37
CA ILE A 327 -50.32 -19.63 -47.98
C ILE A 327 -50.56 -18.45 -47.03
N ASN A 328 -49.80 -17.36 -47.20
CA ASN A 328 -49.98 -16.15 -46.40
C ASN A 328 -51.35 -15.50 -46.61
N ASP A 329 -51.82 -15.41 -47.85
CA ASP A 329 -53.08 -14.78 -48.19
C ASP A 329 -54.29 -15.56 -47.64
N ASN A 330 -54.21 -16.90 -47.59
CA ASN A 330 -55.30 -17.75 -47.10
C ASN A 330 -55.27 -18.01 -45.59
N PHE A 331 -54.08 -18.13 -44.99
CA PHE A 331 -53.92 -18.59 -43.61
C PHE A 331 -53.26 -17.56 -42.69
N GLY A 332 -52.81 -16.42 -43.24
CA GLY A 332 -52.15 -15.36 -42.51
C GLY A 332 -50.65 -15.59 -42.27
N HIS A 333 -49.93 -14.49 -42.03
CA HIS A 333 -48.47 -14.51 -41.87
C HIS A 333 -47.97 -15.39 -40.72
N GLN A 334 -48.71 -15.53 -39.62
CA GLN A 334 -48.32 -16.42 -38.52
C GLN A 334 -48.29 -17.90 -38.93
N VAL A 335 -49.15 -18.30 -39.88
CA VAL A 335 -49.10 -19.66 -40.45
C VAL A 335 -47.92 -19.76 -41.41
N GLY A 336 -47.70 -18.76 -42.25
CA GLY A 336 -46.52 -18.70 -43.13
C GLY A 336 -45.20 -18.80 -42.36
N ASP A 337 -45.05 -18.08 -41.25
CA ASP A 337 -43.86 -18.15 -40.41
C ASP A 337 -43.63 -19.56 -39.84
N ARG A 338 -44.69 -20.24 -39.41
CA ARG A 338 -44.60 -21.64 -38.96
C ARG A 338 -44.19 -22.59 -40.09
N VAL A 339 -44.65 -22.34 -41.31
CA VAL A 339 -44.26 -23.13 -42.49
C VAL A 339 -42.77 -22.95 -42.76
N ILE A 340 -42.27 -21.71 -42.74
CA ILE A 340 -40.84 -21.43 -42.91
C ILE A 340 -40.02 -22.20 -41.85
N GLN A 341 -40.45 -22.18 -40.59
CA GLN A 341 -39.78 -22.93 -39.51
C GLN A 341 -39.81 -24.45 -39.74
N GLN A 342 -40.95 -25.01 -40.14
CA GLN A 342 -41.09 -26.43 -40.40
C GLN A 342 -40.29 -26.89 -41.62
N VAL A 343 -40.23 -26.06 -42.68
CA VAL A 343 -39.39 -26.31 -43.85
C VAL A 343 -37.91 -26.29 -43.47
N ALA A 344 -37.48 -25.28 -42.70
CA ALA A 344 -36.11 -25.20 -42.19
C ALA A 344 -35.73 -26.45 -41.39
N GLU A 345 -36.60 -26.90 -40.49
CA GLU A 345 -36.37 -28.10 -39.68
C GLU A 345 -36.34 -29.38 -40.53
N ALA A 346 -37.30 -29.54 -41.44
CA ALA A 346 -37.36 -30.70 -42.34
C ALA A 346 -36.07 -30.86 -43.15
N VAL A 347 -35.58 -29.76 -43.71
CA VAL A 347 -34.30 -29.76 -44.45
C VAL A 347 -33.12 -30.04 -43.52
N ARG A 348 -33.10 -29.43 -42.32
CA ARG A 348 -32.03 -29.64 -41.32
C ARG A 348 -31.87 -31.12 -40.95
N THR A 349 -32.95 -31.89 -40.87
CA THR A 349 -32.88 -33.33 -40.53
C THR A 349 -32.26 -34.21 -41.62
N VAL A 350 -32.24 -33.76 -42.88
CA VAL A 350 -31.72 -34.55 -44.01
C VAL A 350 -30.34 -34.13 -44.50
N ILE A 351 -29.84 -32.97 -44.01
CA ILE A 351 -28.49 -32.47 -44.28
C ILE A 351 -27.58 -32.69 -43.07
N LYS A 352 -26.27 -32.69 -43.28
CA LYS A 352 -25.29 -32.74 -42.19
C LYS A 352 -24.95 -31.32 -41.68
N ASN A 353 -24.57 -31.24 -40.41
CA ASN A 353 -24.13 -29.99 -39.76
C ASN A 353 -22.92 -29.30 -40.42
N GLU A 354 -22.13 -30.02 -41.23
CA GLU A 354 -20.97 -29.47 -41.96
C GLU A 354 -21.38 -28.68 -43.23
N HIS A 355 -22.61 -28.86 -43.71
CA HIS A 355 -23.14 -28.12 -44.86
C HIS A 355 -23.61 -26.73 -44.42
N LEU A 356 -23.34 -25.71 -45.24
CA LEU A 356 -23.76 -24.34 -44.95
C LEU A 356 -25.21 -24.18 -45.40
N PHE A 357 -26.11 -23.94 -44.46
CA PHE A 357 -27.54 -23.81 -44.71
C PHE A 357 -28.05 -22.50 -44.11
N GLY A 358 -28.71 -21.68 -44.93
CA GLY A 358 -29.14 -20.35 -44.53
C GLY A 358 -30.46 -19.93 -45.16
N ARG A 359 -31.15 -19.00 -44.49
CA ARG A 359 -32.29 -18.28 -45.05
C ARG A 359 -31.78 -16.97 -45.66
N ILE A 360 -31.91 -16.84 -46.98
CA ILE A 360 -31.34 -15.73 -47.75
C ILE A 360 -32.37 -14.68 -48.15
N GLY A 361 -33.66 -15.00 -48.06
CA GLY A 361 -34.80 -14.13 -48.36
C GLY A 361 -36.01 -14.40 -47.46
N GLY A 362 -37.20 -13.94 -47.87
CA GLY A 362 -38.44 -14.13 -47.11
C GLY A 362 -38.79 -15.61 -46.96
N GLU A 363 -38.94 -16.30 -48.08
CA GLU A 363 -39.29 -17.71 -48.21
C GLU A 363 -38.17 -18.52 -48.90
N GLU A 364 -37.03 -17.88 -49.11
CA GLU A 364 -35.89 -18.38 -49.86
C GLU A 364 -34.78 -18.89 -48.95
N PHE A 365 -34.31 -20.09 -49.27
CA PHE A 365 -33.24 -20.78 -48.57
C PHE A 365 -32.10 -21.11 -49.53
N ALA A 366 -30.90 -21.23 -48.98
CA ALA A 366 -29.72 -21.63 -49.72
C ALA A 366 -28.90 -22.65 -48.95
N LEU A 367 -28.34 -23.61 -49.67
CA LEU A 367 -27.55 -24.72 -49.14
C LEU A 367 -26.28 -24.89 -49.97
N VAL A 368 -25.13 -24.95 -49.31
CA VAL A 368 -23.83 -25.19 -49.94
C VAL A 368 -23.24 -26.48 -49.42
N VAL A 369 -22.92 -27.38 -50.34
CA VAL A 369 -22.37 -28.71 -50.07
C VAL A 369 -21.05 -28.87 -50.81
N SER A 370 -19.98 -29.19 -50.10
CA SER A 370 -18.65 -29.37 -50.69
C SER A 370 -18.19 -30.82 -50.64
N GLY A 371 -17.21 -31.19 -51.48
CA GLY A 371 -16.51 -32.48 -51.41
C GLY A 371 -17.33 -33.73 -51.80
N HIS A 372 -18.42 -33.56 -52.57
CA HIS A 372 -19.32 -34.65 -52.95
C HIS A 372 -19.53 -34.73 -54.46
N SER A 373 -19.65 -35.95 -54.99
CA SER A 373 -19.91 -36.18 -56.41
C SER A 373 -21.32 -35.73 -56.82
N LEU A 374 -21.50 -35.42 -58.10
CA LEU A 374 -22.80 -35.02 -58.65
C LEU A 374 -23.93 -35.97 -58.26
N GLY A 375 -23.73 -37.29 -58.32
CA GLY A 375 -24.75 -38.27 -57.93
C GLY A 375 -25.16 -38.17 -56.46
N LYS A 376 -24.21 -37.86 -55.56
CA LYS A 376 -24.51 -37.63 -54.14
C LYS A 376 -25.26 -36.31 -53.93
N ILE A 377 -24.86 -35.26 -54.65
CA ILE A 377 -25.53 -33.95 -54.64
C ILE A 377 -26.98 -34.07 -55.14
N THR A 378 -27.21 -34.82 -56.22
CA THR A 378 -28.57 -35.13 -56.71
C THR A 378 -29.40 -35.84 -55.65
N THR A 379 -28.79 -36.80 -54.95
CA THR A 379 -29.47 -37.49 -53.85
C THR A 379 -29.85 -36.53 -52.72
N ILE A 380 -28.96 -35.59 -52.36
CA ILE A 380 -29.23 -34.58 -51.33
C ILE A 380 -30.36 -33.66 -51.78
N ALA A 381 -30.31 -33.13 -53.01
CA ALA A 381 -31.36 -32.27 -53.56
C ALA A 381 -32.74 -32.95 -53.53
N HIS A 382 -32.81 -34.24 -53.90
CA HIS A 382 -34.06 -35.01 -53.82
C HIS A 382 -34.54 -35.19 -52.38
N LYS A 383 -33.62 -35.47 -51.45
CA LYS A 383 -33.96 -35.57 -50.02
C LYS A 383 -34.50 -34.27 -49.47
N VAL A 384 -33.95 -33.13 -49.90
CA VAL A 384 -34.46 -31.80 -49.51
C VAL A 384 -35.91 -31.65 -49.98
N CYS A 385 -36.20 -31.81 -51.28
CA CYS A 385 -37.57 -31.73 -51.79
C CYS A 385 -38.53 -32.71 -51.09
N HIS A 386 -38.11 -33.97 -50.92
CA HIS A 386 -38.93 -35.00 -50.27
C HIS A 386 -39.18 -34.71 -48.78
N SER A 387 -38.18 -34.19 -48.06
CA SER A 387 -38.34 -33.80 -46.65
C SER A 387 -39.36 -32.69 -46.49
N VAL A 388 -39.37 -31.72 -47.41
CA VAL A 388 -40.33 -30.60 -47.36
C VAL A 388 -41.75 -31.08 -47.62
N ARG A 389 -41.97 -32.07 -48.49
CA ARG A 389 -43.30 -32.69 -48.72
C ARG A 389 -43.92 -33.29 -47.45
N SER A 390 -43.12 -33.63 -46.44
CA SER A 390 -43.63 -34.11 -45.15
C SER A 390 -44.24 -33.01 -44.29
N VAL A 391 -43.99 -31.74 -44.62
CA VAL A 391 -44.65 -30.58 -44.02
C VAL A 391 -45.99 -30.38 -44.71
N ALA A 392 -47.08 -30.31 -43.96
CA ALA A 392 -48.43 -30.12 -44.50
C ALA A 392 -49.22 -29.09 -43.68
N ILE A 393 -50.08 -28.34 -44.35
CA ILE A 393 -51.08 -27.45 -43.76
C ILE A 393 -52.45 -27.92 -44.26
N GLU A 394 -53.37 -28.23 -43.35
CA GLU A 394 -54.74 -28.67 -43.68
C GLU A 394 -54.77 -29.72 -44.81
N ASP A 395 -53.97 -30.78 -44.64
CA ASP A 395 -53.83 -31.91 -45.57
C ASP A 395 -53.21 -31.58 -46.95
N LYS A 396 -52.73 -30.34 -47.16
CA LYS A 396 -51.96 -29.95 -48.34
C LYS A 396 -50.46 -29.97 -48.05
N ALA A 397 -49.72 -30.81 -48.78
CA ALA A 397 -48.27 -30.88 -48.70
C ALA A 397 -47.62 -29.57 -49.20
N ILE A 398 -46.60 -29.12 -48.48
CA ILE A 398 -45.76 -28.00 -48.88
C ILE A 398 -44.68 -28.52 -49.83
N THR A 399 -44.45 -27.78 -50.90
CA THR A 399 -43.45 -28.13 -51.91
C THR A 399 -42.46 -27.00 -52.08
N VAL A 400 -41.28 -27.32 -52.62
CA VAL A 400 -40.24 -26.35 -52.94
C VAL A 400 -39.78 -26.53 -54.37
N SER A 401 -39.52 -25.41 -55.02
CA SER A 401 -38.77 -25.37 -56.27
C SER A 401 -37.29 -25.19 -55.93
N LEU A 402 -36.43 -26.11 -56.37
CA LEU A 402 -35.01 -26.12 -56.05
C LEU A 402 -34.15 -26.04 -57.31
N GLY A 403 -33.20 -25.12 -57.33
CA GLY A 403 -32.14 -25.05 -58.32
C GLY A 403 -30.81 -25.47 -57.71
N CYS A 404 -30.07 -26.34 -58.39
CA CYS A 404 -28.77 -26.83 -57.94
C CYS A 404 -27.70 -26.66 -59.03
N ALA A 405 -26.77 -25.74 -58.81
CA ALA A 405 -25.58 -25.58 -59.64
C ALA A 405 -24.43 -26.41 -59.03
N TYR A 406 -23.94 -27.40 -59.79
CA TYR A 406 -22.84 -28.26 -59.36
C TYR A 406 -21.55 -27.91 -60.11
N TYR A 407 -20.48 -27.66 -59.36
CA TYR A 407 -19.15 -27.35 -59.85
C TYR A 407 -18.22 -28.51 -59.49
N PRO A 408 -17.68 -29.25 -60.48
CA PRO A 408 -16.75 -30.35 -60.21
C PRO A 408 -15.47 -29.92 -59.49
N LEU A 409 -15.10 -28.65 -59.66
CA LEU A 409 -13.99 -27.99 -58.99
C LEU A 409 -14.36 -26.52 -58.79
N THR A 410 -14.06 -25.98 -57.62
CA THR A 410 -14.11 -24.53 -57.35
C THR A 410 -13.16 -23.78 -58.29
N SER A 411 -13.71 -23.18 -59.34
CA SER A 411 -13.00 -22.25 -60.24
C SER A 411 -13.43 -20.80 -59.98
N PHE A 412 -12.73 -19.83 -60.56
CA PHE A 412 -13.13 -18.43 -60.43
C PHE A 412 -14.47 -18.17 -61.16
N ASN A 413 -15.34 -17.34 -60.55
CA ASN A 413 -16.71 -16.95 -60.95
C ASN A 413 -17.89 -17.86 -60.54
N ILE A 414 -17.81 -18.58 -59.40
CA ILE A 414 -18.99 -19.22 -58.80
C ILE A 414 -19.86 -18.15 -58.13
N THR A 415 -21.15 -18.11 -58.45
CA THR A 415 -22.12 -17.19 -57.84
C THR A 415 -23.39 -17.92 -57.44
N LEU A 416 -24.20 -17.28 -56.59
CA LEU A 416 -25.54 -17.75 -56.26
C LEU A 416 -26.52 -17.68 -57.46
N SER A 417 -26.19 -16.89 -58.50
CA SER A 417 -27.05 -16.65 -59.66
C SER A 417 -27.36 -17.91 -60.47
N ASP A 418 -26.39 -18.82 -60.61
CA ASP A 418 -26.58 -20.04 -61.39
C ASP A 418 -27.64 -20.94 -60.74
N ALA A 419 -27.61 -21.07 -59.41
CA ALA A 419 -28.61 -21.83 -58.66
C ALA A 419 -29.98 -21.15 -58.69
N ASP A 420 -30.02 -19.81 -58.61
CA ASP A 420 -31.25 -19.03 -58.68
C ASP A 420 -31.98 -19.18 -60.03
N GLN A 421 -31.23 -19.13 -61.14
CA GLN A 421 -31.79 -19.36 -62.49
C GLN A 421 -32.37 -20.77 -62.64
N LEU A 422 -31.71 -21.78 -62.05
CA LEU A 422 -32.21 -23.16 -62.06
C LEU A 422 -33.46 -23.32 -61.19
N MET A 423 -33.55 -22.59 -60.08
CA MET A 423 -34.75 -22.54 -59.24
C MET A 423 -35.92 -21.93 -60.00
N TYR A 424 -35.71 -20.80 -60.67
CA TYR A 424 -36.73 -20.18 -61.51
C TYR A 424 -37.22 -21.12 -62.62
N ARG A 425 -36.29 -21.89 -63.22
CA ARG A 425 -36.64 -22.95 -64.17
C ARG A 425 -37.46 -24.07 -63.53
N ALA A 426 -37.15 -24.48 -62.31
CA ALA A 426 -37.97 -25.45 -61.57
C ALA A 426 -39.41 -24.95 -61.39
N LYS A 427 -39.59 -23.67 -61.04
CA LYS A 427 -40.91 -23.02 -60.97
C LYS A 427 -41.64 -23.07 -62.32
N ALA A 428 -40.95 -22.72 -63.40
CA ALA A 428 -41.51 -22.71 -64.76
C ALA A 428 -41.89 -24.10 -65.28
N LEU A 429 -41.19 -25.15 -64.85
CA LEU A 429 -41.46 -26.55 -65.23
C LEU A 429 -42.63 -27.17 -64.45
N GLY A 430 -43.30 -26.42 -63.58
CA GLY A 430 -44.46 -26.86 -62.82
C GLY A 430 -44.20 -27.13 -61.34
N LYS A 431 -43.16 -26.52 -60.76
CA LYS A 431 -42.87 -26.54 -59.31
C LYS A 431 -42.59 -27.94 -58.73
N ASP A 432 -42.39 -28.03 -57.42
CA ASP A 432 -42.18 -29.28 -56.66
C ASP A 432 -41.10 -30.21 -57.26
N ARG A 433 -39.94 -29.62 -57.56
CA ARG A 433 -38.82 -30.36 -58.17
C ARG A 433 -37.47 -29.69 -57.97
N ALA A 434 -36.43 -30.50 -58.13
CA ALA A 434 -35.06 -30.05 -58.25
C ALA A 434 -34.62 -29.99 -59.73
N VAL A 435 -34.12 -28.85 -60.17
CA VAL A 435 -33.40 -28.71 -61.45
C VAL A 435 -31.92 -28.63 -61.15
N ILE A 436 -31.17 -29.61 -61.64
CA ILE A 436 -29.74 -29.76 -61.33
C ILE A 436 -28.94 -29.63 -62.61
N GLN A 437 -27.90 -28.80 -62.58
CA GLN A 437 -27.01 -28.62 -63.71
C GLN A 437 -25.56 -28.66 -63.24
N GLN A 438 -24.73 -29.45 -63.93
CA GLN A 438 -23.29 -29.37 -63.79
C GLN A 438 -22.77 -28.20 -64.64
N ILE A 439 -22.03 -27.30 -64.01
CA ILE A 439 -21.41 -26.14 -64.64
C ILE A 439 -19.96 -26.49 -64.95
N THR A 440 -19.59 -26.49 -66.24
CA THR A 440 -18.23 -26.73 -66.73
C THR A 440 -17.65 -25.46 -67.36
N VAL A 441 -16.33 -25.28 -67.23
CA VAL A 441 -15.59 -24.08 -67.63
C VAL A 441 -15.56 -23.84 -69.16
N GLN A 442 -16.10 -24.76 -69.97
CA GLN A 442 -16.22 -24.61 -71.42
C GLN A 442 -17.60 -25.06 -71.88
N GLY A 443 -18.55 -24.12 -72.04
CA GLY A 443 -19.60 -24.03 -73.06
C GLY A 443 -20.50 -25.22 -73.43
N ASN A 444 -20.29 -26.43 -72.93
CA ASN A 444 -21.07 -27.62 -73.24
C ASN A 444 -21.96 -27.95 -72.04
N ILE A 445 -23.25 -27.73 -72.28
CA ILE A 445 -24.33 -27.81 -71.33
C ILE A 445 -24.88 -29.24 -71.36
N GLU A 446 -24.47 -30.09 -70.41
CA GLU A 446 -25.19 -31.34 -70.13
C GLU A 446 -26.30 -31.05 -69.11
N GLN A 447 -27.54 -30.99 -69.59
CA GLN A 447 -28.73 -30.79 -68.77
C GLN A 447 -29.36 -32.11 -68.36
N LYS A 448 -29.62 -32.27 -67.07
CA LYS A 448 -30.43 -33.35 -66.53
C LYS A 448 -31.64 -32.77 -65.80
N VAL A 449 -32.76 -32.70 -66.49
CA VAL A 449 -34.06 -32.40 -65.85
C VAL A 449 -34.54 -33.71 -65.22
N VAL A 450 -34.76 -33.69 -63.91
CA VAL A 450 -35.21 -34.87 -63.16
C VAL A 450 -36.51 -34.52 -62.45
N ASN A 451 -37.56 -35.27 -62.72
CA ASN A 451 -38.84 -35.12 -62.05
C ASN A 451 -38.80 -35.82 -60.68
N CYS A 452 -39.37 -35.18 -59.66
CA CYS A 452 -39.51 -35.75 -58.33
C CYS A 452 -40.82 -36.54 -58.25
N ASP A 453 -40.88 -37.71 -58.88
CA ASP A 453 -42.01 -38.64 -58.71
C ASP A 453 -41.95 -39.35 -57.34
#